data_AF-A0A524C452-F1
#
_entry.id   AF-A0A524C452-F1
#
_cell.length_a   1.000
_cell.length_b   1.000
_cell.length_c   1.000
_cell.angle_alpha   90.00
_cell.angle_beta   90.00
_cell.angle_gamma   90.00
#
_symmetry.space_group_name_H-M   'P 1'
#
loop_
_entity.id
_entity.type
_entity.pdbx_description
1 polymer ?
#
loop_
_entity_poly.entity_id
_entity_poly.type
_entity_poly.pdbx_seq_one_letter_code
_entity_poly.pdbx_strand_id
1 'polypeptide(L)'
;MLTAWYPFKEAKNIIQAMSSVPKMPDYINKWQTFAAADGKEGVKVYNLIMVKEGKSDEASIYLTKNQNVFIEKIEGYRWKIEPVMGMKDSLKVFGG
;
A
#
# COMPACT_ATOMS: atom_id res chain seq x y z
N MET A 1 4.90 -0.22 5.06
CA MET A 1 5.10 0.23 3.66
C MET A 1 4.22 -0.61 2.75
N LEU A 2 3.48 0.02 1.84
CA LEU A 2 2.71 -0.67 0.81
C LEU A 2 3.36 -0.34 -0.54
N THR A 3 3.77 -1.37 -1.28
CA THR A 3 4.24 -1.21 -2.66
C THR A 3 3.19 -1.79 -3.61
N ALA A 4 2.87 -1.07 -4.67
CA ALA A 4 1.95 -1.52 -5.71
C ALA A 4 2.55 -1.32 -7.10
N TRP A 5 2.09 -2.11 -8.06
CA TRP A 5 2.49 -2.01 -9.46
C TRP A 5 1.27 -2.11 -10.36
N TYR A 6 1.29 -1.40 -11.48
CA TYR A 6 0.29 -1.53 -12.53
C TYR A 6 0.84 -1.13 -13.90
N PRO A 7 0.34 -1.72 -14.99
CA PRO A 7 0.75 -1.35 -16.35
C PRO A 7 0.41 0.12 -16.69
N PHE A 8 1.23 0.80 -17.51
CA PHE A 8 0.96 2.20 -17.91
C PHE A 8 -0.42 2.39 -18.56
N LYS A 9 -0.89 1.40 -19.33
CA LYS A 9 -2.23 1.42 -19.96
C LYS A 9 -3.37 1.57 -18.95
N GLU A 10 -3.15 1.11 -17.71
CA GLU A 10 -4.15 1.09 -16.64
C GLU A 10 -4.16 2.36 -15.76
N ALA A 11 -3.29 3.34 -16.02
CA ALA A 11 -3.16 4.54 -15.18
C ALA A 11 -4.49 5.30 -15.00
N LYS A 12 -5.34 5.33 -16.03
CA LYS A 12 -6.68 5.93 -15.94
C LYS A 12 -7.62 5.12 -15.04
N ASN A 13 -7.56 3.78 -15.11
CA ASN A 13 -8.39 2.89 -14.32
C ASN A 13 -8.01 2.93 -12.83
N ILE A 14 -6.71 3.15 -12.51
CA ILE A 14 -6.25 3.46 -11.15
C ILE A 14 -6.95 4.70 -10.61
N ILE A 15 -6.94 5.81 -11.37
CA ILE A 15 -7.55 7.07 -10.93
C ILE A 15 -9.05 6.91 -10.70
N GLN A 16 -9.74 6.18 -11.58
CA GLN A 16 -11.16 5.91 -11.42
C GLN A 16 -11.44 5.03 -10.20
N ALA A 17 -10.64 3.99 -9.97
CA ALA A 17 -10.79 3.08 -8.83
C ALA A 17 -10.54 3.77 -7.47
N MET A 18 -9.70 4.81 -7.42
CA MET A 18 -9.47 5.58 -6.18
C MET A 18 -10.76 6.18 -5.59
N SER A 19 -11.77 6.47 -6.40
CA SER A 19 -13.07 6.95 -5.90
C SER A 19 -13.86 5.90 -5.11
N SER A 20 -13.55 4.61 -5.31
CA SER A 20 -14.17 3.49 -4.59
C SER A 20 -13.43 3.13 -3.31
N VAL A 21 -12.32 3.81 -3.00
CA VAL A 21 -11.50 3.52 -1.82
C VAL A 21 -12.22 4.02 -0.56
N PRO A 22 -12.33 3.21 0.50
CA PRO A 22 -12.97 3.65 1.74
C PRO A 22 -12.22 4.82 2.36
N LYS A 23 -12.97 5.71 3.03
CA LYS A 23 -12.41 6.85 3.76
C LYS A 23 -11.25 6.41 4.66
N MET A 24 -10.17 7.18 4.64
CA MET A 24 -8.99 6.91 5.46
C MET A 24 -9.38 6.90 6.96
N PRO A 25 -9.07 5.83 7.70
CA PRO A 25 -9.34 5.75 9.13
C PRO A 25 -8.50 6.72 9.95
N ASP A 26 -9.05 7.19 11.07
CA ASP A 26 -8.40 8.17 11.95
C ASP A 26 -7.14 7.65 12.68
N TYR A 27 -6.84 6.35 12.57
CA TYR A 27 -5.60 5.76 13.10
C TYR A 27 -4.44 5.79 12.09
N ILE A 28 -4.68 6.21 10.84
CA ILE A 28 -3.63 6.49 9.87
C ILE A 28 -3.27 7.97 10.00
N ASN A 29 -2.11 8.24 10.59
CA ASN A 29 -1.64 9.60 10.86
C ASN A 29 -1.09 10.29 9.60
N LYS A 30 -0.50 9.51 8.68
CA LYS A 30 0.09 10.02 7.45
C LYS A 30 0.09 8.94 6.38
N TRP A 31 -0.27 9.32 5.16
CA TRP A 31 -0.11 8.50 3.97
C TRP A 31 0.68 9.32 2.94
N GLN A 32 1.92 8.91 2.66
CA GLN A 32 2.77 9.54 1.66
C GLN A 32 2.98 8.57 0.49
N THR A 33 2.66 9.01 -0.71
CA THR A 33 2.79 8.23 -1.94
C THR A 33 3.93 8.77 -2.80
N PHE A 34 4.72 7.86 -3.38
CA PHE A 34 5.76 8.12 -4.36
C PHE A 34 5.55 7.17 -5.54
N ALA A 35 5.80 7.66 -6.76
CA ALA A 35 5.68 6.84 -7.96
C ALA A 35 7.00 6.85 -8.74
N ALA A 36 7.31 5.72 -9.37
CA ALA A 36 8.45 5.54 -10.25
C ALA A 36 8.03 4.70 -11.46
N ALA A 37 8.75 4.84 -12.58
CA ALA A 37 8.64 3.91 -13.69
C ALA A 37 9.37 2.60 -13.35
N ASP A 38 8.75 1.46 -13.66
CA ASP A 38 9.30 0.11 -13.46
C ASP A 38 9.65 -0.55 -14.82
N GLY A 39 10.20 0.26 -15.73
CA GLY A 39 10.53 -0.17 -17.09
C GLY A 39 9.31 -0.70 -17.84
N LYS A 40 9.40 -1.97 -18.28
CA LYS A 40 8.32 -2.63 -19.04
C LYS A 40 7.12 -3.01 -18.18
N GLU A 41 7.28 -3.07 -16.86
CA GLU A 41 6.23 -3.48 -15.91
C GLU A 41 5.23 -2.36 -15.61
N GLY A 42 5.50 -1.14 -16.07
CA GLY A 42 4.61 0.01 -15.93
C GLY A 42 5.02 0.95 -14.81
N VAL A 43 4.08 1.25 -13.92
CA VAL A 43 4.27 2.14 -12.77
C VAL A 43 4.45 1.31 -11.51
N LYS A 44 5.41 1.72 -10.69
CA LYS A 44 5.60 1.24 -9.32
C LYS A 44 5.34 2.37 -8.34
N VAL A 45 4.56 2.07 -7.32
CA VAL A 45 4.12 3.04 -6.31
C VAL A 45 4.56 2.58 -4.93
N TYR A 46 5.19 3.47 -4.18
CA TYR A 46 5.58 3.27 -2.79
C TYR A 46 4.70 4.12 -1.89
N ASN A 47 4.10 3.50 -0.88
CA ASN A 47 3.28 4.16 0.12
C ASN A 47 3.91 3.98 1.51
N LEU A 48 4.35 5.09 2.09
CA LEU A 48 4.75 5.18 3.48
C LEU A 48 3.54 5.60 4.31
N ILE A 49 3.05 4.66 5.11
CA ILE A 49 1.80 4.79 5.85
C ILE A 49 2.15 4.71 7.34
N MET A 50 1.96 5.83 8.04
CA MET A 50 2.22 5.95 9.48
C MET A 50 0.92 5.67 10.23
N VAL A 51 0.98 4.71 11.14
CA VAL A 51 -0.18 4.21 11.89
C VAL A 51 0.05 4.51 13.37
N LYS A 52 -1.03 4.77 14.12
CA LYS A 52 -0.97 4.89 15.59
C LYS A 52 -0.42 3.61 16.22
N GLU A 53 0.26 3.75 17.35
CA GLU A 53 0.76 2.61 18.11
C GLU A 53 -0.37 1.64 18.45
N GLY A 54 -0.10 0.33 18.33
CA GLY A 54 -1.08 -0.73 18.58
C GLY A 54 -2.18 -0.88 17.52
N LYS A 55 -2.11 -0.16 16.38
CA LYS A 55 -3.11 -0.23 15.29
C LYS A 55 -2.61 -0.90 14.00
N SER A 56 -1.47 -1.59 14.07
CA SER A 56 -0.83 -2.24 12.92
C SER A 56 -1.71 -3.32 12.28
N ASP A 57 -2.46 -4.08 13.08
CA ASP A 57 -3.31 -5.17 12.59
C ASP A 57 -4.53 -4.62 11.86
N GLU A 58 -5.24 -3.66 12.46
CA GLU A 58 -6.39 -3.00 11.82
C GLU A 58 -5.98 -2.27 10.54
N ALA A 59 -4.81 -1.61 10.56
CA ALA A 59 -4.26 -0.99 9.37
C ALA A 59 -3.94 -2.01 8.28
N SER A 60 -3.39 -3.17 8.61
CA SER A 60 -3.10 -4.23 7.63
C SER A 60 -4.37 -4.77 6.98
N ILE A 61 -5.44 -4.96 7.77
CA ILE A 61 -6.76 -5.36 7.26
C ILE A 61 -7.34 -4.28 6.34
N TYR A 62 -7.29 -3.01 6.77
CA TYR A 62 -7.79 -1.89 5.97
C TYR A 62 -7.03 -1.75 4.64
N LEU A 63 -5.70 -1.82 4.66
CA LEU A 63 -4.89 -1.73 3.45
C LEU A 63 -5.18 -2.89 2.49
N THR A 64 -5.30 -4.11 3.00
CA THR A 64 -5.66 -5.28 2.18
C THR A 64 -7.00 -5.08 1.49
N LYS A 65 -8.04 -4.64 2.23
CA LYS A 65 -9.36 -4.34 1.65
C LYS A 65 -9.29 -3.25 0.58
N ASN A 66 -8.51 -2.21 0.83
CA ASN A 66 -8.28 -1.11 -0.11
C ASN A 66 -7.62 -1.63 -1.40
N GLN A 67 -6.63 -2.52 -1.29
CA GLN A 67 -5.93 -3.09 -2.44
C GLN A 67 -6.78 -4.05 -3.27
N ASN A 68 -7.72 -4.77 -2.65
CA ASN A 68 -8.62 -5.67 -3.38
C ASN A 68 -9.47 -4.93 -4.43
N VAL A 69 -9.86 -3.68 -4.17
CA VAL A 69 -10.59 -2.84 -5.13
C VAL A 69 -9.82 -2.67 -6.44
N PHE A 70 -8.49 -2.61 -6.37
CA PHE A 70 -7.62 -2.46 -7.53
C PHE A 70 -7.35 -3.80 -8.21
N ILE A 71 -7.11 -4.87 -7.44
CA ILE A 71 -6.95 -6.23 -7.98
C ILE A 71 -8.13 -6.62 -8.86
N GLU A 72 -9.36 -6.36 -8.41
CA GLU A 72 -10.57 -6.77 -9.13
C GLU A 72 -10.79 -5.98 -10.43
N LYS A 73 -10.28 -4.75 -10.51
CA LYS A 73 -10.58 -3.81 -11.61
C LYS A 73 -9.43 -3.61 -12.60
N ILE A 74 -8.21 -4.01 -12.23
CA ILE A 74 -7.00 -3.60 -12.93
C ILE A 74 -6.14 -4.81 -13.25
N GLU A 75 -6.12 -5.18 -14.53
CA GLU A 75 -5.31 -6.28 -15.03
C GLU A 75 -3.81 -5.99 -14.80
N GLY A 76 -3.09 -6.97 -14.25
CA GLY A 76 -1.67 -6.84 -13.95
C GLY A 76 -1.38 -6.01 -12.68
N TYR A 77 -2.41 -5.60 -11.93
CA TYR A 77 -2.21 -5.00 -10.63
C TYR A 77 -1.66 -6.01 -9.64
N ARG A 78 -0.58 -5.64 -8.95
CA ARG A 78 0.01 -6.42 -7.86
C ARG A 78 0.43 -5.51 -6.74
N TRP A 79 0.45 -6.02 -5.52
CA TRP A 79 0.86 -5.26 -4.36
C TRP A 79 1.51 -6.13 -3.29
N LYS A 80 2.27 -5.49 -2.40
CA LYS A 80 2.82 -6.11 -1.18
C LYS A 80 2.77 -5.12 -0.03
N ILE A 81 2.51 -5.63 1.17
CA ILE A 81 2.69 -4.87 2.43
C ILE A 81 3.93 -5.41 3.13
N GLU A 82 4.83 -4.52 3.47
CA GLU A 82 6.02 -4.79 4.29
C GLU A 82 5.95 -3.91 5.53
N PRO A 83 5.77 -4.48 6.74
CA PRO A 83 5.80 -3.69 7.97
C PRO A 83 7.21 -3.11 8.15
N VAL A 84 7.29 -1.79 8.26
CA VAL A 84 8.55 -1.10 8.52
C VAL A 84 8.64 -0.88 10.01
N MET A 85 9.58 -1.57 10.65
CA MET A 85 9.77 -1.53 12.10
C MET A 85 11.04 -0.74 12.42
N GLY A 86 11.07 -0.11 13.59
CA GLY A 86 12.32 0.44 14.12
C GLY A 86 13.31 -0.69 14.38
N MET A 87 14.62 -0.40 14.27
CA MET A 87 15.68 -1.41 14.47
C MET A 87 15.57 -2.15 15.80
N LYS A 88 15.13 -1.49 16.87
CA LYS A 88 14.94 -2.13 18.19
C LYS A 88 13.82 -3.17 18.15
N ASP A 89 12.74 -2.91 17.44
CA ASP A 89 11.60 -3.82 17.36
C ASP A 89 11.87 -4.95 16.37
N SER A 90 12.60 -4.66 15.28
CA SER A 90 13.02 -5.71 14.35
C SER A 90 13.96 -6.71 15.02
N LEU A 91 14.86 -6.27 15.91
CA LEU A 91 15.72 -7.19 16.68
C LEU A 91 14.92 -8.10 17.61
N LYS A 92 13.83 -7.62 18.22
CA LYS A 92 12.95 -8.46 19.06
C LYS A 92 12.20 -9.52 18.25
N VAL A 93 11.81 -9.20 17.01
CA VAL A 93 11.04 -10.10 16.15
C VAL A 93 11.93 -11.09 15.39
N PHE A 94 13.10 -10.66 14.90
CA PHE A 94 13.95 -11.45 14.01
C PHE A 94 15.25 -11.95 14.64
N GLY A 95 15.71 -11.34 15.74
CA GLY A 95 17.01 -11.60 16.35
C GLY A 95 16.95 -12.39 17.65
N GLY A 96 15.98 -13.30 17.77
CA GLY A 96 15.88 -14.22 18.91
C GLY A 96 17.16 -15.01 19.16
#